data_AF-A0A016S3W2-F1
#
_entry.id   AF-A0A016S3W2-F1
#
_cell.length_a   1.000
_cell.length_b   1.000
_cell.length_c   1.000
_cell.angle_alpha   90.00
_cell.angle_beta   90.00
_cell.angle_gamma   90.00
#
_symmetry.space_group_name_H-M   'P 1'
#
loop_
_entity.id
_entity.type
_entity.pdbx_description
1 polymer ?
#
loop_
_entity_poly.entity_id
_entity_poly.type
_entity_poly.pdbx_seq_one_letter_code
_entity_poly.pdbx_strand_id
1 'polypeptide(L)'
;MTALRRPDGTTSSSRRVMEKVIYDFYSELFDSHVHLPPCHLREDGYVIPSVLPSEIRHAIKSVKSRTAPGPDRKTNIWRIYRQLL
;
A
#
# COMPACT_ATOMS: atom_id res chain seq x y z
N MET A 1 -25.55 14.26 14.16
CA MET A 1 -25.27 15.39 13.25
C MET A 1 -23.77 15.57 13.23
N THR A 2 -23.11 15.39 12.08
CA THR A 2 -21.63 15.40 11.99
C THR A 2 -21.18 16.74 11.42
N ALA A 3 -20.16 17.36 12.01
CA ALA A 3 -19.65 18.65 11.60
C ALA A 3 -18.12 18.66 11.69
N LEU A 4 -17.45 19.27 10.71
CA LEU A 4 -16.00 19.38 10.70
C LEU A 4 -15.56 20.73 11.25
N ARG A 5 -14.47 20.71 12.01
CA ARG A 5 -13.80 21.92 12.48
C ARG A 5 -12.83 22.37 11.41
N ARG A 6 -12.92 23.64 11.05
CA ARG A 6 -11.95 24.31 10.20
C ARG A 6 -10.70 24.65 11.02
N PRO A 7 -9.57 24.90 10.37
CA PRO A 7 -8.37 25.39 11.06
C PRO A 7 -8.58 26.71 11.82
N ASP A 8 -9.52 27.55 11.37
CA ASP A 8 -9.93 28.80 12.05
C ASP A 8 -10.72 28.56 13.36
N GLY A 9 -10.95 27.29 13.74
CA GLY A 9 -11.65 26.88 14.95
C GLY A 9 -13.17 26.78 14.81
N THR A 10 -13.75 27.29 13.71
CA THR A 10 -15.19 27.27 13.43
C THR A 10 -15.63 25.86 13.06
N THR A 11 -16.78 25.44 13.59
CA THR A 11 -17.36 24.13 13.28
C THR A 11 -18.50 24.29 12.28
N SER A 12 -18.49 23.54 11.18
CA SER A 12 -19.54 23.59 10.16
C SER A 12 -20.00 22.20 9.74
N SER A 13 -21.31 22.04 9.61
CA SER A 13 -21.96 20.84 9.05
C SER A 13 -22.35 21.02 7.58
N SER A 14 -21.99 22.13 6.94
CA SER A 14 -22.30 22.38 5.53
C SER A 14 -21.44 21.48 4.65
N ARG A 15 -22.09 20.78 3.71
CA ARG A 15 -21.41 19.87 2.78
C ARG A 15 -20.22 20.52 2.07
N ARG A 16 -20.41 21.70 1.48
CA ARG A 16 -19.35 22.42 0.75
C ARG A 16 -18.16 22.78 1.64
N VAL A 17 -18.43 23.13 2.89
CA VAL A 17 -17.39 23.49 3.86
C VAL A 17 -16.62 22.25 4.28
N MET A 18 -17.32 21.15 4.55
CA MET A 18 -16.71 19.87 4.90
C MET A 18 -15.84 19.32 3.75
N GLU A 19 -16.34 19.35 2.52
CA GLU A 19 -15.60 18.93 1.33
C GLU A 19 -14.29 19.73 1.17
N LYS A 20 -14.33 21.06 1.40
CA LYS A 20 -13.14 21.90 1.35
C LYS A 20 -12.13 21.57 2.46
N VAL A 21 -12.59 21.37 3.70
CA VAL A 21 -11.69 21.01 4.83
C VAL A 21 -10.98 19.69 4.55
N ILE A 22 -11.69 18.71 4.00
CA ILE A 22 -11.10 17.42 3.61
C ILE A 22 -10.08 17.61 2.48
N TYR A 23 -10.41 18.39 1.47
CA TYR A 23 -9.52 18.66 0.35
C TYR A 23 -8.22 19.36 0.79
N ASP A 24 -8.34 20.41 1.60
CA ASP A 24 -7.19 21.17 2.12
C ASP A 24 -6.29 20.24 2.97
N PHE A 25 -6.89 19.42 3.84
CA PHE A 25 -6.16 18.43 4.66
C PHE A 25 -5.37 17.41 3.82
N TYR A 26 -5.99 16.81 2.80
CA TYR A 26 -5.28 15.86 1.95
C TYR A 26 -4.22 16.54 1.09
N SER A 27 -4.48 17.76 0.63
CA SER A 27 -3.50 18.54 -0.14
C SER A 27 -2.25 18.80 0.69
N GLU A 28 -2.39 19.26 1.94
CA GLU A 28 -1.27 19.45 2.86
C GLU A 28 -0.54 18.14 3.18
N LEU A 29 -1.27 17.03 3.34
CA LEU A 29 -0.67 15.73 3.61
C LEU A 29 0.22 15.24 2.45
N PHE A 30 -0.26 15.37 1.21
CA PHE A 30 0.48 14.94 0.03
C PHE A 30 1.60 15.92 -0.37
N ASP A 31 1.41 17.22 -0.14
CA ASP A 31 2.42 18.25 -0.37
C ASP A 31 3.49 18.28 0.72
N SER A 32 3.17 17.76 1.91
CA SER A 32 4.16 17.44 2.94
C SER A 32 5.01 16.25 2.47
N HIS A 33 5.97 16.53 1.60
CA HIS A 33 7.12 15.68 1.34
C HIS A 33 8.00 15.65 2.59
N VAL A 34 7.45 15.13 3.69
CA VAL A 34 8.25 14.64 4.80
C VAL A 34 9.12 13.56 4.19
N HIS A 35 10.43 13.82 4.15
CA HIS A 35 11.42 12.76 3.98
C HIS A 35 11.27 11.83 5.18
N LEU A 36 10.28 10.93 5.10
CA LEU A 36 10.21 9.80 5.99
C LEU A 36 11.54 9.08 5.78
N PRO A 37 12.33 8.83 6.84
CA PRO A 37 13.45 7.94 6.71
C PRO A 37 12.90 6.67 6.06
N PRO A 38 13.58 6.10 5.05
CA PRO A 38 13.11 4.90 4.38
C PRO A 38 12.66 3.93 5.47
N CYS A 39 11.38 3.55 5.43
CA CYS A 39 10.86 2.52 6.31
C CYS A 39 11.69 1.28 6.00
N HIS A 40 12.73 1.04 6.80
CA HIS A 40 13.47 -0.20 6.79
C HIS A 40 12.47 -1.22 7.33
N LEU A 41 11.58 -1.70 6.45
CA LEU A 41 11.03 -3.04 6.57
C LEU A 41 12.26 -3.88 6.84
N ARG A 42 12.44 -4.31 8.10
CA ARG A 42 13.48 -5.25 8.44
C ARG A 42 13.33 -6.37 7.43
N GLU A 43 14.30 -6.53 6.56
CA GLU A 43 14.49 -7.74 5.78
C GLU A 43 14.96 -8.79 6.78
N ASP A 44 14.11 -9.15 7.73
CA ASP A 44 14.38 -10.19 8.69
C ASP A 44 14.41 -11.53 7.95
N GLY A 45 15.56 -11.78 7.32
CA GLY A 45 16.00 -13.07 6.82
C GLY A 45 15.40 -13.53 5.49
N TYR A 46 14.62 -12.71 4.78
CA TYR A 46 14.12 -13.11 3.46
C TYR A 46 15.21 -12.97 2.39
N VAL A 47 16.10 -13.97 2.34
CA VAL A 47 17.00 -14.17 1.21
C VAL A 47 16.13 -14.47 0.00
N ILE A 48 16.10 -13.55 -0.98
CA ILE A 48 15.50 -13.82 -2.28
C ILE A 48 16.30 -15.01 -2.85
N PRO A 49 15.69 -16.20 -2.98
CA PRO A 49 16.41 -17.32 -3.58
C PRO A 49 16.74 -16.92 -5.02
N SER A 50 17.95 -17.26 -5.49
CA SER A 50 18.39 -17.06 -6.87
C SER A 50 17.63 -18.00 -7.81
N VAL A 51 16.32 -17.88 -7.86
CA VAL A 51 15.43 -18.66 -8.70
C VAL A 51 15.48 -18.01 -10.07
N LEU A 52 15.81 -18.81 -11.08
CA LEU A 52 15.93 -18.30 -12.43
C LEU A 52 14.55 -17.83 -12.91
N PRO A 53 14.46 -16.73 -13.66
CA PRO A 53 13.19 -16.28 -14.25
C PRO A 53 12.44 -17.37 -15.03
N SER A 54 13.17 -18.33 -15.61
CA SER A 54 12.62 -19.52 -16.29
C SER A 54 11.84 -20.46 -15.35
N GLU A 55 12.34 -20.71 -14.15
CA GLU A 55 11.69 -21.56 -13.13
C GLU A 55 10.40 -20.91 -12.63
N ILE A 56 10.39 -19.59 -12.45
CA ILE A 56 9.21 -18.82 -12.04
C ILE A 56 8.12 -18.92 -13.12
N ARG A 57 8.48 -18.74 -14.40
CA ARG A 57 7.53 -18.87 -15.51
C ARG A 57 6.96 -20.28 -15.62
N HIS A 58 7.78 -21.29 -15.36
CA HIS A 58 7.34 -22.69 -15.39
C HIS A 58 6.37 -23.01 -14.25
N ALA A 59 6.66 -22.55 -13.03
CA ALA A 59 5.81 -22.74 -11.86
C ALA A 59 4.45 -22.02 -12.00
N ILE A 60 4.43 -20.80 -12.54
CA ILE A 60 3.16 -20.08 -12.78
C ILE A 60 2.30 -20.81 -13.81
N LYS A 61 2.92 -21.31 -14.89
CA LYS A 61 2.22 -22.09 -15.91
C LYS A 61 1.66 -23.41 -15.36
N SER A 62 2.29 -23.99 -14.32
CA SER A 62 1.82 -25.22 -13.69
C SER A 62 0.71 -25.00 -12.65
N VAL A 63 0.55 -23.78 -12.12
CA VAL A 63 -0.50 -23.45 -11.15
C VAL A 63 -1.83 -23.19 -11.88
N LYS A 64 -2.88 -23.95 -11.51
CA LYS A 64 -4.26 -23.70 -11.98
C LYS A 64 -4.74 -22.31 -11.48
N SER A 65 -5.20 -21.47 -12.41
CA SER A 65 -5.47 -20.02 -12.26
C SER A 65 -6.58 -19.59 -11.29
N ARG A 66 -7.00 -20.43 -10.35
CA ARG A 66 -8.13 -20.14 -9.46
C ARG A 66 -7.87 -20.44 -7.98
N THR A 67 -6.62 -20.74 -7.60
CA THR A 67 -6.27 -20.92 -6.19
C THR A 67 -5.78 -19.60 -5.64
N ALA A 68 -6.63 -18.90 -4.87
CA ALA A 68 -6.16 -17.82 -4.03
C ALA A 68 -5.12 -18.40 -3.05
N PRO A 69 -3.91 -17.81 -2.93
CA PRO A 69 -2.93 -18.29 -1.96
C PRO A 69 -3.56 -18.16 -0.57
N GLY A 70 -3.79 -19.29 0.09
CA GLY A 70 -4.26 -19.30 1.46
C GLY A 70 -3.21 -18.65 2.39
N PRO A 71 -3.59 -18.28 3.62
CA PRO A 71 -2.68 -17.71 4.62
C PRO A 71 -1.57 -18.67 5.07
N ASP A 72 -1.58 -19.91 4.61
CA ASP A 72 -0.47 -20.86 4.72
C ASP A 72 0.72 -20.39 3.87
N ARG A 73 1.69 -19.80 4.57
CA ARG A 73 3.16 -19.95 4.57
C ARG A 73 3.89 -20.70 3.43
N LYS A 74 3.37 -20.71 2.21
CA LYS A 74 4.13 -21.01 0.98
C LYS A 74 4.14 -19.75 0.12
N THR A 75 5.15 -18.94 0.40
CA THR A 75 5.74 -17.90 -0.46
C THR A 75 4.80 -17.30 -1.48
N ASN A 76 4.22 -16.14 -1.14
CA ASN A 76 3.38 -15.35 -2.03
C ASN A 76 4.15 -14.99 -3.33
N ILE A 77 3.97 -15.81 -4.38
CA ILE A 77 4.65 -15.69 -5.69
C ILE A 77 4.47 -14.28 -6.27
N TRP A 78 3.31 -13.65 -6.04
CA TRP A 78 3.03 -12.28 -6.49
C TRP A 78 3.88 -11.23 -5.77
N ARG A 79 4.26 -11.48 -4.51
CA ARG A 79 5.14 -10.58 -3.73
C ARG A 79 6.59 -10.68 -4.19
N ILE A 80 7.05 -11.85 -4.65
CA ILE A 80 8.36 -12.00 -5.31
C ILE A 80 8.35 -11.28 -6.66
N TYR A 81 7.30 -11.46 -7.48
CA TYR A 81 7.20 -10.82 -8.79
C TYR A 81 7.26 -9.28 -8.68
N ARG A 82 6.61 -8.68 -7.67
CA ARG A 82 6.66 -7.25 -7.41
C ARG A 82 8.06 -6.72 -7.04
N GLN A 83 8.96 -7.56 -6.52
CA GLN A 83 10.33 -7.14 -6.14
C GLN A 83 11.36 -7.38 -7.26
N LEU A 84 11.02 -8.15 -8.30
CA LEU A 84 11.90 -8.44 -9.45
C LEU A 84 11.66 -7.51 -10.66
N LEU A 85 10.77 -6.52 -10.52
CA LEU A 85 10.38 -5.53 -11.53
C LEU A 85 10.74 -4.14 -11.02
#